data_AF-A0A818MM33-F1
#
_entry.id   AF-A0A818MM33-F1
#
_cell.length_a   1.000
_cell.length_b   1.000
_cell.length_c   1.000
_cell.angle_alpha   90.00
_cell.angle_beta   90.00
_cell.angle_gamma   90.00
#
_symmetry.space_group_name_H-M   'P 1'
#
loop_
_entity.id
_entity.type
_entity.pdbx_description
1 polymer ?
#
loop_
_entity_poly.entity_id
_entity_poly.type
_entity_poly.pdbx_seq_one_letter_code
_entity_poly.pdbx_strand_id
1 'polypeptide(L)' 'MERYLSSTSQKTDKDKENQRYHREIRGTRFETDAICVGQEAERWPGQAVVPPISMATTFKQLEPGKPVLYDY' A
#
# COMPACT_ATOMS: atom_id res chain seq x y z
N MET A 1 11.90 -25.98 47.13
CA MET A 1 10.58 -25.86 46.46
C MET A 1 10.33 -24.39 46.19
N GLU A 2 10.91 -23.90 45.09
CA GLU A 2 10.72 -22.54 44.61
C GLU A 2 9.34 -22.44 43.94
N ARG A 3 8.50 -21.54 44.43
CA ARG A 3 7.37 -21.04 43.63
C ARG A 3 7.72 -19.62 43.24
N TYR A 4 8.40 -19.52 42.11
CA TYR A 4 8.64 -18.26 41.40
C TYR A 4 7.31 -17.51 41.29
N LEU A 5 7.23 -16.36 41.96
CA LEU A 5 6.22 -15.36 41.67
C LEU A 5 6.52 -14.86 40.25
N SER A 6 5.84 -15.43 39.27
CA SER A 6 5.77 -14.88 37.92
C SER A 6 5.10 -13.51 38.04
N SER A 7 5.92 -12.46 38.19
CA SER A 7 5.46 -11.08 38.19
C SER A 7 5.00 -10.73 36.78
N THR A 8 3.76 -11.06 36.45
CA THR A 8 3.07 -10.46 35.31
C THR A 8 2.83 -9.00 35.67
N SER A 9 3.80 -8.15 35.32
CA SER A 9 3.69 -6.70 35.40
C SER A 9 2.46 -6.28 34.60
N GLN A 10 1.41 -5.86 35.29
CA GLN A 10 0.22 -5.31 34.66
C GLN A 10 0.65 -3.99 34.00
N LYS A 11 0.69 -3.97 32.66
CA LYS A 11 0.98 -2.76 31.88
C LYS A 11 0.00 -1.67 32.27
N THR A 12 0.50 -0.47 32.55
CA THR A 12 -0.37 0.67 32.88
C THR A 12 -1.21 1.03 31.65
N ASP A 13 -2.37 1.66 31.86
CA ASP A 13 -3.25 2.00 30.73
C ASP A 13 -2.57 2.98 29.75
N LYS A 14 -1.64 3.81 30.25
CA LYS A 14 -0.77 4.65 29.42
C LYS A 14 0.20 3.84 28.55
N ASP A 15 0.71 2.71 29.06
CA ASP A 15 1.61 1.82 28.29
C ASP A 15 0.85 1.07 27.19
N LYS A 16 -0.42 0.71 27.44
CA LYS A 16 -1.29 0.08 26.44
C LYS A 16 -1.70 1.08 25.35
N GLU A 17 -1.98 2.32 25.73
CA GLU A 17 -2.32 3.41 24.83
C GLU A 17 -1.12 3.78 23.93
N ASN A 18 0.08 3.93 24.50
CA ASN A 18 1.30 4.13 23.71
C ASN A 18 1.61 2.94 22.78
N GLN A 19 1.38 1.71 23.23
CA GLN A 19 1.49 0.52 22.36
C GLN A 19 0.45 0.52 21.24
N ARG A 20 -0.75 1.07 21.47
CA ARG A 20 -1.80 1.24 20.46
C ARG A 20 -1.39 2.28 19.42
N TYR A 21 -0.92 3.46 19.84
CA TYR A 21 -0.42 4.49 18.93
C TYR A 21 0.72 3.98 18.05
N HIS A 22 1.67 3.25 18.63
CA HIS A 22 2.75 2.65 17.85
C HIS A 22 2.26 1.54 16.91
N ARG A 23 1.25 0.74 17.28
CA ARG A 23 0.66 -0.27 16.39
C ARG A 23 -0.12 0.36 15.24
N GLU A 24 -0.80 1.48 15.50
CA GLU A 24 -1.60 2.23 14.54
C GLU A 24 -0.71 2.96 13.52
N ILE A 25 0.39 3.58 13.97
CA ILE A 25 1.40 4.22 13.10
C ILE A 25 2.24 3.21 12.31
N ARG A 26 2.50 2.02 12.86
CA ARG A 26 3.24 0.96 12.14
C ARG A 26 2.45 0.32 11.00
N GLY A 27 1.13 0.49 10.94
CA GLY A 27 0.29 -0.02 9.86
C GLY A 27 0.22 0.88 8.63
N THR A 28 0.55 2.16 8.77
CA THR A 28 0.56 3.14 7.69
C THR A 28 1.89 3.07 6.94
N ARG A 29 1.88 2.59 5.69
CA ARG A 29 3.05 2.59 4.79
C ARG A 29 2.98 3.76 3.80
N PHE A 30 2.58 4.94 4.27
CA PHE A 30 2.28 6.09 3.40
C PHE A 30 3.42 6.41 2.43
N GLU A 31 4.66 6.45 2.91
CA GLU A 31 5.82 6.79 2.08
C GLU A 31 6.08 5.73 1.00
N THR A 32 5.90 4.45 1.35
CA THR A 32 6.07 3.36 0.39
C THR A 32 4.95 3.38 -0.64
N ASP A 33 3.71 3.55 -0.17
CA ASP A 33 2.54 3.51 -1.03
C ASP A 33 2.54 4.71 -1.99
N ALA A 34 2.91 5.90 -1.50
CA ALA A 34 3.03 7.12 -2.30
C ALA A 34 4.08 6.99 -3.41
N ILE A 35 5.14 6.20 -3.20
CA ILE A 35 6.20 6.01 -4.19
C ILE A 35 5.89 4.84 -5.13
N CYS A 36 5.30 3.74 -4.64
CA CYS A 36 5.28 2.47 -5.37
C CYS A 36 3.90 2.12 -5.96
N VAL A 37 2.80 2.58 -5.37
CA VAL A 37 1.46 2.20 -5.85
C VAL A 37 1.19 2.85 -7.21
N GLY A 38 0.76 2.05 -8.20
CA GLY A 38 0.49 2.52 -9.56
C GLY A 38 1.74 2.69 -10.43
N GLN A 39 2.93 2.41 -9.89
CA GLN A 39 4.22 2.42 -10.60
C GLN A 39 4.68 0.99 -10.95
N GLU A 40 3.78 0.00 -10.95
CA GLU A 40 4.15 -1.39 -11.21
C GLU A 40 4.75 -1.53 -12.62
N ALA A 41 6.02 -1.91 -12.71
CA ALA A 41 6.76 -1.95 -13.97
C ALA A 41 6.14 -2.94 -14.97
N GLU A 42 5.51 -4.00 -14.47
CA GLU A 42 4.82 -5.03 -15.26
C GLU A 42 3.63 -4.48 -16.04
N ARG A 43 3.08 -3.33 -15.63
CA ARG A 43 1.96 -2.67 -16.31
C ARG A 43 2.39 -2.03 -17.64
N TRP A 44 3.68 -1.74 -17.81
CA TRP A 44 4.18 -0.97 -18.95
C TRP A 44 5.05 -1.84 -19.88
N PRO A 45 4.82 -1.79 -21.20
CA PRO A 45 5.70 -2.46 -22.14
C PRO A 45 7.12 -1.93 -21.99
N GLY A 46 8.08 -2.83 -21.84
CA GLY A 46 9.49 -2.48 -21.56
C GLY A 46 9.85 -2.35 -20.09
N GLN A 47 8.95 -2.71 -19.16
CA GLN A 47 9.21 -2.71 -17.70
C GLN A 47 9.68 -1.35 -17.16
N ALA A 48 9.06 -0.27 -17.66
CA ALA A 48 9.38 1.07 -17.21
C ALA A 48 9.00 1.26 -15.74
N VAL A 49 9.96 1.67 -14.90
CA VAL A 49 9.75 1.90 -13.46
C VAL A 49 8.88 3.13 -13.20
N VAL A 50 8.91 4.12 -14.10
CA VAL A 50 8.06 5.30 -14.04
C VAL A 50 7.02 5.20 -15.16
N PRO A 51 5.71 5.35 -14.88
CA PRO A 51 4.66 5.32 -15.88
C PRO A 51 4.89 6.34 -17.00
N PRO A 52 4.66 5.95 -18.25
CA PRO A 52 4.75 6.87 -19.38
C PRO A 52 3.63 7.92 -19.31
N ILE A 53 3.94 9.12 -19.80
CA ILE A 53 2.94 10.18 -19.97
C ILE A 53 2.13 9.86 -21.23
N SER A 54 0.84 9.50 -21.07
CA SER A 54 -0.06 9.29 -22.19
C SER A 54 -0.68 10.61 -22.65
N MET A 55 -0.22 11.13 -23.78
CA MET A 55 -0.82 12.29 -24.47
C MET A 55 -1.82 11.88 -25.57
N ALA A 56 -2.16 10.60 -25.65
CA ALA A 56 -3.11 10.09 -26.64
C ALA A 56 -4.51 10.62 -26.33
N THR A 57 -5.17 11.20 -27.35
CA THR A 57 -6.56 11.63 -27.28
C THR A 57 -7.54 10.53 -27.70
N THR A 58 -7.07 9.34 -28.04
CA THR A 58 -7.94 8.21 -28.42
C THR A 58 -7.17 6.90 -28.32
N PHE A 59 -7.91 5.78 -28.24
CA PHE A 59 -7.37 4.43 -28.09
C PHE A 59 -7.97 3.48 -29.12
N LYS A 60 -7.19 2.51 -29.59
CA LYS A 60 -7.63 1.53 -30.59
C LYS A 60 -8.73 0.62 -30.01
N GLN A 61 -9.88 0.58 -30.68
CA GLN A 61 -10.97 -0.37 -30.41
C GLN A 61 -10.86 -1.58 -31.35
N LEU A 62 -11.18 -2.78 -30.85
CA LEU A 62 -11.21 -4.01 -31.69
C LEU A 62 -12.48 -4.09 -32.53
N GLU A 63 -13.59 -3.64 -31.97
CA GLU A 63 -14.90 -3.55 -32.62
C GLU A 63 -15.53 -2.20 -32.28
N PRO A 64 -16.37 -1.62 -33.16
CA PRO A 64 -17.03 -0.35 -32.90
C PRO A 64 -17.85 -0.39 -31.60
N GLY A 65 -17.64 0.59 -30.73
CA GLY A 65 -18.43 0.74 -29.50
C GLY A 65 -18.12 -0.27 -28.40
N LYS A 66 -16.99 -0.99 -28.50
CA LYS A 66 -16.51 -1.93 -27.48
C LYS A 66 -15.08 -1.58 -27.06
N PRO A 67 -14.89 -0.54 -26.21
CA PRO A 67 -13.57 -0.20 -25.70
C PRO A 67 -13.04 -1.33 -24.81
N VAL A 68 -11.76 -1.68 -25.00
CA VAL A 68 -11.12 -2.78 -24.26
C VAL A 68 -10.61 -2.32 -22.89
N LEU A 69 -10.09 -1.09 -22.81
CA LEU A 69 -9.49 -0.59 -21.59
C LEU A 69 -9.73 0.91 -21.37
N TYR A 70 -9.47 1.72 -22.39
CA TYR A 70 -9.67 3.16 -22.35
C TYR A 70 -10.54 3.60 -23.53
N ASP A 71 -11.29 4.68 -23.31
CA ASP A 71 -12.01 5.42 -24.34
C ASP A 71 -11.65 6.92 -24.22
N TYR A 72 -12.25 7.79 -25.03
CA TYR A 72 -12.07 9.25 -24.94
C TYR A 72 -12.92 9.90 -23.85
#